data_AF-A0A2L0EMZ1-F1
#
_entry.id   AF-A0A2L0EMZ1-F1
#
_cell.length_a   1.000
_cell.length_b   1.000
_cell.length_c   1.000
_cell.angle_alpha   90.00
_cell.angle_beta   90.00
_cell.angle_gamma   90.00
#
_symmetry.space_group_name_H-M   'P 1'
#
loop_
_entity.id
_entity.type
_entity.pdbx_description
1 polymer ?
#
loop_
_entity_poly.entity_id
_entity_poly.type
_entity_poly.pdbx_seq_one_letter_code
_entity_poly.pdbx_strand_id
1 'polypeptide(L)'
;MKTLAACGVLIVSAFLLAPGCARDSEAGRTVDCASICSKYSECTTEIDVASCTSECEDKADADSSYQESAAACTECIEDKACKEAEPCWASCPDMPAVST
;
A
#
# COMPACT_ATOMS: atom_id res chain seq x y z
N MET A 1 -10.15 -22.86 47.67
CA MET A 1 -10.00 -22.13 46.39
C MET A 1 -8.85 -21.14 46.55
N LYS A 2 -7.65 -21.53 46.10
CA LYS A 2 -6.40 -20.76 46.17
C LYS A 2 -5.57 -21.13 44.94
N THR A 3 -5.11 -20.07 44.27
CA THR A 3 -4.38 -19.92 43.00
C THR A 3 -3.09 -20.74 42.85
N LEU A 4 -2.83 -21.26 41.64
CA LEU A 4 -1.52 -21.35 40.93
C LEU A 4 -1.86 -21.59 39.43
N ALA A 5 -1.74 -20.63 38.52
CA ALA A 5 -0.52 -20.27 37.78
C ALA A 5 0.17 -21.47 37.08
N ALA A 6 -0.13 -21.66 35.79
CA ALA A 6 0.74 -22.33 34.83
C ALA A 6 0.45 -21.79 33.42
N CYS A 7 1.25 -20.81 33.00
CA CYS A 7 1.34 -20.36 31.61
C CYS A 7 1.86 -21.51 30.75
N GLY A 8 0.94 -22.24 30.11
CA GLY A 8 1.25 -23.17 29.03
C GLY A 8 1.09 -22.46 27.69
N VAL A 9 2.12 -21.73 27.26
CA VAL A 9 2.26 -21.24 25.89
C VAL A 9 2.47 -22.46 24.99
N LEU A 10 1.46 -22.82 24.21
CA LEU A 10 1.61 -23.71 23.05
C LEU A 10 1.40 -22.87 21.79
N ILE A 11 2.52 -22.68 21.12
CA ILE A 11 2.78 -21.86 19.95
C ILE A 11 1.91 -22.36 18.78
N VAL A 12 0.94 -21.55 18.35
CA VAL A 12 0.33 -21.69 17.02
C VAL A 12 1.34 -21.18 16.02
N SER A 13 2.16 -22.07 15.45
CA SER A 13 3.00 -21.78 14.29
C SER A 13 2.14 -21.80 13.03
N ALA A 14 1.33 -20.76 12.85
CA ALA A 14 0.82 -20.35 11.54
C ALA A 14 1.71 -19.20 11.07
N PHE A 15 2.82 -19.54 10.41
CA PHE A 15 3.69 -18.57 9.77
C PHE A 15 3.63 -18.76 8.26
N LEU A 16 3.52 -17.62 7.55
CA LEU A 16 3.53 -17.43 6.09
C LEU A 16 2.17 -17.36 5.38
N LEU A 17 1.32 -16.46 5.88
CA LEU A 17 0.44 -15.63 5.06
C LEU A 17 0.78 -14.17 5.36
N ALA A 18 1.64 -13.55 4.56
CA ALA A 18 1.73 -12.08 4.47
C ALA A 18 2.58 -11.67 3.26
N PRO A 19 1.97 -11.09 2.22
CA PRO A 19 2.48 -9.87 1.63
C PRO A 19 1.64 -8.71 2.17
N GLY A 20 2.27 -7.81 2.93
CA GLY A 20 1.75 -6.44 3.12
C GLY A 20 0.60 -6.23 4.10
N CYS A 21 0.69 -6.68 5.35
CA CYS A 21 -0.28 -6.25 6.39
C CYS A 21 0.43 -5.98 7.72
N ALA A 22 0.84 -4.73 7.96
CA ALA A 22 0.70 -4.01 9.23
C ALA A 22 1.54 -2.71 9.24
N ARG A 23 1.04 -1.67 8.58
CA ARG A 23 1.20 -0.29 9.08
C ARG A 23 -0.18 0.17 9.54
N ASP A 24 -0.54 -0.25 10.75
CA ASP A 24 -1.63 0.35 11.51
C ASP A 24 -1.09 1.64 12.14
N SER A 25 -1.58 2.80 11.71
CA SER A 25 -1.90 3.97 12.55
C SER A 25 -2.09 5.21 11.67
N GLU A 26 -3.34 5.65 11.54
CA GLU A 26 -3.81 7.02 11.78
C GLU A 26 -5.06 7.28 10.92
N ALA A 27 -6.13 7.77 11.54
CA ALA A 27 -7.40 8.08 10.89
C ALA A 27 -7.27 9.34 10.01
N GLY A 28 -6.52 9.22 8.90
CA GLY A 28 -6.33 10.24 7.89
C GLY A 28 -5.66 9.63 6.66
N ARG A 29 -6.43 9.44 5.57
CA ARG A 29 -5.93 9.15 4.20
C ARG A 29 -4.96 7.95 4.13
N THR A 30 -5.50 6.74 4.10
CA THR A 30 -4.74 5.51 3.85
C THR A 30 -4.22 5.51 2.42
N VAL A 31 -2.90 5.60 2.23
CA VAL A 31 -2.26 5.39 0.92
C VAL A 31 -2.29 3.90 0.61
N ASP A 32 -2.94 3.51 -0.49
CA ASP A 32 -2.97 2.10 -0.93
C ASP A 32 -2.00 1.90 -2.11
N CYS A 33 -0.70 1.91 -1.80
CA CYS A 33 0.38 1.80 -2.79
C CYS A 33 0.24 0.56 -3.68
N ALA A 34 -0.24 -0.56 -3.12
CA ALA A 34 -0.50 -1.78 -3.88
C ALA A 34 -1.56 -1.55 -4.98
N SER A 35 -2.67 -0.88 -4.64
CA SER A 35 -3.72 -0.55 -5.60
C SER A 35 -3.23 0.42 -6.67
N ILE A 36 -2.48 1.46 -6.30
CA ILE A 36 -1.91 2.41 -7.27
C ILE A 36 -0.95 1.71 -8.24
N CYS A 37 0.02 0.95 -7.72
CA CYS A 37 1.01 0.25 -8.55
C CYS A 37 0.36 -0.80 -9.46
N SER A 38 -0.65 -1.54 -8.97
CA SER A 38 -1.42 -2.48 -9.81
C SER A 38 -2.14 -1.75 -10.93
N LYS A 39 -2.88 -0.68 -10.63
CA LYS A 39 -3.62 0.07 -11.66
C LYS A 39 -2.70 0.75 -12.65
N TYR A 40 -1.57 1.27 -12.19
CA TYR A 40 -0.55 1.83 -13.06
C TYR A 40 0.02 0.77 -14.01
N SER A 41 0.29 -0.44 -13.49
CA SER A 41 0.74 -1.58 -14.29
C SER A 41 -0.28 -2.01 -15.34
N GLU A 42 -1.56 -2.02 -14.97
CA GLU A 42 -2.66 -2.43 -15.85
C GLU A 42 -2.96 -1.38 -16.94
N CYS A 43 -2.89 -0.08 -16.60
CA CYS A 43 -3.42 0.99 -17.42
C CYS A 43 -2.37 1.79 -18.20
N THR A 44 -1.13 1.84 -17.70
CA THR A 44 -0.09 2.73 -18.26
C THR A 44 1.06 1.93 -18.85
N THR A 45 1.73 1.10 -18.05
CA THR A 45 2.89 0.30 -18.49
C THR A 45 3.15 -0.83 -17.52
N GLU A 46 3.57 -1.99 -18.01
CA GLU A 46 3.95 -3.13 -17.17
C GLU A 46 5.12 -2.76 -16.25
N ILE A 47 4.95 -2.96 -14.93
CA ILE A 47 5.97 -2.70 -13.90
C ILE A 47 6.03 -3.81 -12.86
N ASP A 48 7.13 -3.89 -12.12
CA ASP A 48 7.20 -4.75 -10.93
C ASP A 48 6.38 -4.14 -9.78
N VAL A 49 5.15 -4.61 -9.62
CA VAL A 49 4.19 -4.10 -8.62
C VAL A 49 4.75 -4.21 -7.20
N ALA A 50 5.54 -5.26 -6.90
CA ALA A 50 6.09 -5.46 -5.56
C ALA A 50 7.15 -4.41 -5.19
N SER A 51 8.08 -4.13 -6.12
CA SER A 51 9.10 -3.09 -5.94
C SER A 51 8.46 -1.71 -5.90
N CYS A 52 7.53 -1.41 -6.81
CA CYS A 52 6.78 -0.16 -6.82
C CYS A 52 6.04 0.06 -5.49
N THR A 53 5.39 -0.98 -4.95
CA THR A 53 4.64 -0.89 -3.69
C THR A 53 5.59 -0.57 -2.55
N SER A 54 6.71 -1.29 -2.45
CA SER A 54 7.70 -1.11 -1.37
C SER A 54 8.28 0.31 -1.40
N GLU A 55 8.68 0.80 -2.57
CA GLU A 55 9.23 2.16 -2.68
C GLU A 55 8.16 3.25 -2.49
N CYS A 56 6.92 3.00 -2.89
CA CYS A 56 5.81 3.93 -2.67
C CYS A 56 5.54 4.08 -1.18
N GLU A 57 5.53 2.97 -0.43
CA GLU A 57 5.42 2.98 1.03
C GLU A 57 6.60 3.74 1.65
N ASP A 58 7.83 3.40 1.28
CA ASP A 58 9.03 4.08 1.80
C ASP A 58 9.01 5.60 1.55
N LYS A 59 8.55 6.04 0.37
CA LYS A 59 8.40 7.47 0.05
C LYS A 59 7.25 8.11 0.82
N ALA A 60 6.11 7.44 0.96
CA ALA A 60 4.97 7.94 1.73
C ALA A 60 5.29 8.08 3.22
N ASP A 61 6.11 7.18 3.78
CA ASP A 61 6.63 7.30 5.14
C ASP A 61 7.65 8.44 5.30
N ALA A 62 8.45 8.71 4.26
CA ALA A 62 9.53 9.70 4.31
C ALA A 62 9.10 11.14 3.97
N ASP A 63 8.06 11.31 3.15
CA ASP A 63 7.61 12.59 2.61
C ASP A 63 6.08 12.74 2.69
N SER A 64 5.63 13.66 3.54
CA SER A 64 4.19 13.93 3.73
C SER A 64 3.50 14.46 2.48
N SER A 65 4.19 15.22 1.62
CA SER A 65 3.61 15.71 0.36
C SER A 65 3.45 14.57 -0.65
N TYR A 66 4.40 13.62 -0.66
CA TYR A 66 4.25 12.39 -1.44
C TYR A 66 3.06 11.57 -0.91
N GLN A 67 2.95 11.40 0.40
CA GLN A 67 1.83 10.70 1.05
C GLN A 67 0.48 11.31 0.67
N GLU A 68 0.33 12.63 0.79
CA GLU A 68 -0.90 13.35 0.41
C GLU A 68 -1.27 13.14 -1.06
N SER A 69 -0.28 13.22 -1.95
CA SER A 69 -0.47 13.02 -3.39
C SER A 69 -0.85 11.58 -3.71
N ALA A 70 -0.20 10.59 -3.07
CA ALA A 70 -0.49 9.18 -3.24
C ALA A 70 -1.89 8.80 -2.71
N ALA A 71 -2.31 9.42 -1.60
CA ALA A 71 -3.66 9.23 -1.08
C ALA A 71 -4.72 9.84 -2.02
N ALA A 72 -4.50 11.04 -2.54
CA ALA A 72 -5.39 11.66 -3.52
C ALA A 72 -5.45 10.86 -4.83
N CYS A 73 -4.31 10.31 -5.26
CA CYS A 73 -4.24 9.39 -6.39
C CYS A 73 -5.11 8.16 -6.15
N THR A 74 -4.93 7.50 -5.00
CA THR A 74 -5.73 6.32 -4.58
C THR A 74 -7.22 6.63 -4.67
N GLU A 75 -7.67 7.70 -4.00
CA GLU A 75 -9.08 8.10 -3.95
C GLU A 75 -9.64 8.41 -5.35
N CYS A 76 -8.81 8.90 -6.27
CA CYS A 76 -9.24 9.17 -7.65
C CYS A 76 -9.33 7.91 -8.49
N ILE A 77 -8.38 6.99 -8.40
CA ILE A 77 -8.33 5.79 -9.26
C ILE A 77 -9.19 4.64 -8.71
N GLU A 78 -9.55 4.68 -7.43
CA GLU A 78 -10.39 3.68 -6.78
C GLU A 78 -11.71 3.51 -7.56
N ASP A 79 -12.09 2.25 -7.83
CA ASP A 79 -13.24 1.85 -8.63
C ASP A 79 -13.31 2.32 -10.10
N LYS A 80 -12.28 3.01 -10.62
CA LYS A 80 -12.24 3.46 -12.02
C LYS A 80 -11.63 2.44 -12.95
N ALA A 81 -12.22 2.27 -14.14
CA ALA A 81 -11.53 1.60 -15.24
C ALA A 81 -10.39 2.48 -15.79
N CYS A 82 -9.42 1.89 -16.50
CA CYS A 82 -8.25 2.63 -17.02
C CYS A 82 -8.61 3.91 -17.79
N LYS A 83 -9.67 3.85 -18.62
CA LYS A 83 -10.17 4.99 -19.41
C LYS A 83 -10.66 6.15 -18.51
N GLU A 84 -11.27 5.82 -17.39
CA GLU A 84 -11.84 6.76 -16.42
C GLU A 84 -10.78 7.26 -15.44
N ALA A 85 -9.73 6.47 -15.21
CA ALA A 85 -8.57 6.81 -14.38
C ALA A 85 -7.53 7.67 -15.13
N GLU A 86 -7.55 7.75 -16.47
CA GLU A 86 -6.64 8.60 -17.26
C GLU A 86 -6.42 10.02 -16.68
N PRO A 87 -7.46 10.80 -16.32
CA PRO A 87 -7.28 12.14 -15.76
C PRO A 87 -6.71 12.14 -14.32
N CYS A 88 -6.82 11.04 -13.57
CA CYS A 88 -6.31 10.94 -12.22
C CYS A 88 -4.79 10.91 -12.17
N TRP A 89 -4.13 10.35 -13.19
CA TRP A 89 -2.67 10.21 -13.23
C TRP A 89 -1.92 11.54 -13.15
N ALA A 90 -2.54 12.64 -13.57
CA ALA A 90 -1.95 13.98 -13.43
C ALA A 90 -1.83 14.46 -11.98
N SER A 91 -2.59 13.87 -11.06
CA SER A 91 -2.57 14.18 -9.62
C SER A 91 -1.79 13.14 -8.80
N CYS A 92 -1.33 12.07 -9.46
CA CYS A 92 -0.52 11.04 -8.82
C CYS A 92 0.93 11.50 -8.71
N PRO A 93 1.64 11.14 -7.62
CA PRO A 93 3.06 11.42 -7.52
C PRO A 93 3.84 10.60 -8.56
N ASP A 94 5.10 10.99 -8.79
CA ASP A 94 6.02 10.18 -9.58
C ASP A 94 6.18 8.79 -8.95
N MET A 95 5.62 7.79 -9.65
CA MET A 95 5.62 6.41 -9.20
C MET A 95 7.07 5.89 -9.13
N PRO A 96 7.50 5.33 -7.99
CA PRO A 96 8.85 4.81 -7.86
C PRO A 96 9.02 3.52 -8.68
N ALA A 97 10.24 3.34 -9.20
CA ALA A 97 10.63 2.32 -10.18
C ALA A 97 9.63 2.09 -11.34
N VAL A 98 9.22 3.17 -12.02
CA VAL A 98 9.16 3.15 -13.49
C VAL A 98 10.54 3.51 -14.05
N SER A 99 11.58 2.78 -13.64
CA SER A 99 12.89 2.93 -14.29
C SER A 99 12.75 2.48 -15.73
N THR A 100 12.60 3.47 -16.62
CA THR A 100 12.65 3.31 -18.08
C THR A 100 14.04 2.88 -18.52
#